data_AF-A0A1Q8B2A3-F1
#
_entry.id   AF-A0A1Q8B2A3-F1
#
_cell.length_a   1.000
_cell.length_b   1.000
_cell.length_c   1.000
_cell.angle_alpha   90.00
_cell.angle_beta   90.00
_cell.angle_gamma   90.00
#
_symmetry.space_group_name_H-M   'P 1'
#
loop_
_entity.id
_entity.type
_entity.pdbx_description
1 polymer ?
#
loop_
_entity_poly.entity_id
_entity_poly.type
_entity_poly.pdbx_seq_one_letter_code
_entity_poly.pdbx_strand_id
1 'polypeptide(L)'
;MGYARTDMNSGKTFWIWLAGFWEGEGSLNRSIGIRITQKNPIPLWKIQQVAGGVVAKEIMGGGQHYWRWRVTSDSEVRAILTKIRPFLTFRLMEVNSYLFDRPKRKYNRHRIVRTML
;
A
#
# COMPACT_ATOMS: atom_id res chain seq x y z
N MET A 1 29.98 26.50 -7.84
CA MET A 1 28.67 25.86 -8.06
C MET A 1 28.82 24.37 -7.81
N GLY A 2 28.46 23.90 -6.62
CA GLY A 2 28.50 22.47 -6.27
C GLY A 2 27.11 21.88 -6.45
N TYR A 3 26.87 21.15 -7.54
CA TYR A 3 25.67 20.34 -7.67
C TYR A 3 25.81 19.13 -6.75
N ALA A 4 24.97 19.12 -5.72
CA ALA A 4 25.08 18.27 -4.56
C ALA A 4 24.83 16.79 -4.89
N ARG A 5 25.62 15.92 -4.27
CA ARG A 5 25.43 14.46 -4.19
C ARG A 5 24.21 14.07 -3.30
N THR A 6 23.16 14.87 -3.26
CA THR A 6 22.03 14.73 -2.31
C THR A 6 20.92 13.78 -2.75
N ASP A 7 20.99 13.27 -3.97
CA ASP A 7 19.78 12.85 -4.67
C ASP A 7 19.57 11.33 -4.62
N MET A 8 20.64 10.55 -4.41
CA MET A 8 20.55 9.09 -4.26
C MET A 8 20.18 8.65 -2.84
N ASN A 9 20.59 9.40 -1.81
CA ASN A 9 20.29 9.07 -0.41
C ASN A 9 18.88 9.47 0.01
N SER A 10 18.31 10.53 -0.56
CA SER A 10 16.95 10.99 -0.23
C SER A 10 15.88 9.96 -0.61
N GLY A 11 16.02 9.34 -1.78
CA GLY A 11 15.11 8.28 -2.24
C GLY A 11 15.14 7.05 -1.33
N LYS A 12 16.34 6.56 -0.96
CA LYS A 12 16.47 5.42 -0.05
C LYS A 12 15.89 5.71 1.33
N THR A 13 16.16 6.88 1.88
CA THR A 13 15.63 7.31 3.19
C THR A 13 14.09 7.40 3.18
N PHE A 14 13.49 7.87 2.08
CA PHE A 14 12.03 7.87 1.95
C PHE A 14 11.43 6.46 2.01
N TRP A 15 11.99 5.48 1.29
CA TRP A 15 11.43 4.12 1.28
C TRP A 15 11.61 3.40 2.62
N ILE A 16 12.69 3.68 3.35
CA ILE A 16 12.89 3.19 4.73
C ILE A 16 11.82 3.80 5.65
N TRP A 17 11.64 5.12 5.59
CA TRP A 17 10.62 5.82 6.39
C TRP A 17 9.22 5.32 6.05
N LEU A 18 8.89 5.17 4.77
CA LEU A 18 7.59 4.68 4.33
C LEU A 18 7.35 3.24 4.79
N ALA A 19 8.37 2.39 4.79
CA ALA A 19 8.25 1.02 5.30
C ALA A 19 7.80 1.01 6.76
N GLY A 20 8.51 1.72 7.64
CA GLY A 20 8.15 1.80 9.06
C GLY A 20 6.80 2.47 9.29
N PHE A 21 6.52 3.56 8.57
CA PHE A 21 5.25 4.28 8.69
C PHE A 21 4.06 3.41 8.23
N TRP A 22 4.20 2.71 7.10
CA TRP A 22 3.17 1.80 6.60
C TRP A 22 2.99 0.59 7.50
N GLU A 23 4.04 0.05 8.11
CA GLU A 23 3.90 -1.06 9.06
C GLU A 23 3.01 -0.70 10.26
N GLY A 24 3.15 0.53 10.78
CA GLY A 24 2.36 1.03 11.91
C GLY A 24 0.93 1.46 11.56
N GLU A 25 0.74 2.17 10.44
CA GLU A 25 -0.52 2.87 10.12
C GLU A 25 -1.27 2.28 8.92
N GLY A 26 -0.63 1.33 8.24
CA GLY A 26 -1.05 0.84 6.94
C GLY A 26 -1.89 -0.42 6.97
N SER A 27 -2.45 -0.74 5.81
CA SER A 27 -3.05 -2.05 5.53
C SER A 27 -2.85 -2.44 4.08
N LEU A 28 -2.84 -3.74 3.83
CA LEU A 28 -2.76 -4.35 2.51
C LEU A 28 -3.95 -5.30 2.33
N ASN A 29 -4.59 -5.23 1.18
CA ASN A 29 -5.70 -6.09 0.83
C ASN A 29 -5.72 -6.32 -0.68
N ARG A 30 -5.98 -7.54 -1.16
CA ARG A 30 -6.00 -7.85 -2.59
C ARG A 30 -7.11 -7.14 -3.38
N SER A 31 -8.21 -6.77 -2.74
CA SER A 31 -9.34 -6.07 -3.36
C SER A 31 -9.23 -4.56 -3.26
N ILE A 32 -8.51 -4.04 -2.25
CA ILE A 32 -8.48 -2.60 -1.91
C ILE A 32 -7.08 -2.00 -2.14
N GLY A 33 -6.05 -2.82 -2.31
CA GLY A 33 -4.66 -2.42 -2.48
C GLY A 33 -3.97 -2.07 -1.16
N ILE A 34 -3.01 -1.14 -1.24
CA ILE A 34 -2.28 -0.61 -0.08
C ILE A 34 -2.91 0.71 0.34
N ARG A 35 -3.09 0.92 1.65
CA ARG A 35 -3.63 2.18 2.18
C ARG A 35 -3.00 2.57 3.51
N ILE A 36 -3.00 3.86 3.80
CA ILE A 36 -2.62 4.46 5.09
C ILE A 36 -3.69 5.48 5.46
N THR A 37 -4.12 5.48 6.73
CA THR A 37 -5.12 6.44 7.24
C THR A 37 -4.50 7.29 8.35
N GLN A 38 -4.71 8.59 8.32
CA GLN A 38 -4.16 9.54 9.29
C GLN A 38 -5.11 10.71 9.55
N LYS A 39 -5.04 11.29 10.77
CA LYS A 39 -5.72 12.56 11.06
C LYS A 39 -5.03 13.75 10.40
N ASN A 40 -3.69 13.75 10.42
CA ASN A 40 -2.87 14.75 9.76
C ASN A 40 -2.64 14.35 8.29
N PRO A 41 -3.06 15.15 7.28
CA PRO A 41 -2.86 14.81 5.88
C PRO A 41 -1.42 15.00 5.38
N ILE A 42 -0.57 15.76 6.10
CA ILE A 42 0.76 16.16 5.61
C ILE A 42 1.64 14.94 5.23
N PRO A 43 1.75 13.87 6.05
CA PRO A 43 2.51 12.69 5.66
C PRO A 43 1.95 12.02 4.40
N LEU A 44 0.62 12.02 4.23
CA LEU A 44 -0.05 11.39 3.09
C LEU A 44 0.21 12.14 1.78
N TRP A 45 0.23 13.48 1.81
CA TRP A 45 0.60 14.28 0.64
C TRP A 45 2.06 14.09 0.25
N LYS A 46 2.97 13.96 1.22
CA LYS A 46 4.38 13.63 0.92
C LYS A 46 4.51 12.27 0.25
N ILE A 47 3.76 11.27 0.75
CA ILE A 47 3.70 9.95 0.11
C ILE A 47 3.14 10.07 -1.30
N GLN A 48 2.07 10.85 -1.50
CA GLN A 48 1.47 11.05 -2.81
C GLN A 48 2.45 11.64 -3.83
N GLN A 49 3.24 12.62 -3.44
CA GLN A 49 4.24 13.26 -4.30
C GLN A 49 5.34 12.30 -4.77
N VAL A 50 5.73 11.33 -3.93
CA VAL A 50 6.89 10.45 -4.22
C VAL A 50 6.46 9.07 -4.73
N ALA A 51 5.39 8.50 -4.16
CA ALA A 51 4.90 7.16 -4.45
C ALA A 51 3.62 7.13 -5.30
N GLY A 52 3.06 8.30 -5.67
CA GLY A 52 1.82 8.40 -6.44
C GLY A 52 0.58 8.05 -5.62
N GLY A 53 -0.47 7.54 -6.27
CA GLY A 53 -1.73 7.21 -5.62
C GLY A 53 -2.63 8.40 -5.32
N VAL A 54 -3.67 8.16 -4.51
CA VAL A 54 -4.73 9.13 -4.25
C VAL A 54 -4.87 9.38 -2.76
N VAL A 55 -4.94 10.66 -2.38
CA VAL A 55 -5.32 11.11 -1.03
C VAL A 55 -6.75 11.61 -1.06
N ALA A 56 -7.60 11.07 -0.18
CA ALA A 56 -8.98 11.51 -0.02
C ALA A 56 -9.31 11.78 1.45
N LYS A 57 -10.17 12.76 1.70
CA LYS A 57 -10.75 12.99 3.03
C LYS A 57 -11.92 12.04 3.23
N GLU A 58 -12.01 11.45 4.42
CA GLU A 58 -13.09 10.58 4.82
C GLU A 58 -13.68 11.02 6.16
N ILE A 59 -15.00 10.89 6.28
CA ILE A 59 -15.71 11.09 7.53
C ILE A 59 -15.94 9.71 8.13
N MET A 60 -15.30 9.43 9.26
CA MET A 60 -15.53 8.20 10.01
C MET A 60 -16.64 8.40 11.05
N GLY A 61 -17.11 7.29 11.63
CA GLY A 61 -18.16 7.32 12.67
C GLY A 61 -17.83 8.33 13.77
N GLY A 62 -18.87 9.05 14.23
CA GLY A 62 -18.71 10.11 15.24
C GLY A 62 -18.19 11.45 14.69
N GLY A 63 -18.30 11.70 13.38
CA GLY A 63 -17.96 13.00 12.76
C GLY A 63 -16.47 13.28 12.67
N GLN A 64 -15.62 12.30 13.00
CA GLN A 64 -14.18 12.45 12.98
C GLN A 64 -13.67 12.46 11.54
N HIS A 65 -12.83 13.45 11.22
CA HIS A 65 -12.21 13.58 9.91
C HIS A 65 -10.87 12.86 9.86
N TYR A 66 -10.73 11.97 8.89
CA TYR A 66 -9.48 11.31 8.57
C TYR A 66 -9.14 11.55 7.10
N TRP A 67 -7.88 11.38 6.79
CA TRP A 67 -7.38 11.35 5.43
C TRP A 67 -6.85 9.96 5.14
N ARG A 68 -7.06 9.50 3.92
CA ARG A 68 -6.61 8.21 3.45
C ARG A 68 -5.80 8.37 2.19
N TRP A 69 -4.58 7.87 2.21
CA TRP A 69 -3.82 7.60 1.01
C TRP A 69 -4.06 6.15 0.58
N ARG A 70 -4.25 5.92 -0.72
CA ARG A 70 -4.40 4.56 -1.27
C ARG A 70 -3.80 4.41 -2.66
N VAL A 71 -3.36 3.20 -2.96
CA VAL A 71 -3.02 2.72 -4.30
C VAL A 71 -3.74 1.39 -4.53
N THR A 72 -4.49 1.30 -5.62
CA THR A 72 -5.39 0.15 -5.91
C THR A 72 -4.95 -0.68 -7.10
N SER A 73 -4.13 -0.13 -8.00
CA SER A 73 -3.61 -0.86 -9.16
C SER A 73 -2.63 -1.94 -8.69
N ASP A 74 -2.86 -3.21 -9.06
CA ASP A 74 -2.00 -4.32 -8.64
C ASP A 74 -0.54 -4.09 -9.05
N SER A 75 -0.29 -3.53 -10.25
CA SER A 75 1.07 -3.22 -10.71
C SER A 75 1.75 -2.16 -9.84
N GLU A 76 1.03 -1.09 -9.48
CA GLU A 76 1.56 -0.02 -8.62
C GLU A 76 1.74 -0.49 -7.17
N VAL A 77 0.80 -1.28 -6.64
CA VAL A 77 0.92 -1.90 -5.32
C VAL A 77 2.17 -2.78 -5.28
N ARG A 78 2.36 -3.66 -6.27
CA ARG A 78 3.57 -4.49 -6.37
C ARG A 78 4.84 -3.66 -6.45
N ALA A 79 4.83 -2.58 -7.23
CA ALA A 79 5.98 -1.69 -7.36
C ALA A 79 6.37 -1.05 -6.01
N ILE A 80 5.40 -0.55 -5.24
CA ILE A 80 5.63 0.02 -3.91
C ILE A 80 6.10 -1.06 -2.93
N LEU A 81 5.41 -2.20 -2.87
CA LEU A 81 5.75 -3.30 -1.97
C LEU A 81 7.18 -3.80 -2.21
N THR A 82 7.59 -3.96 -3.46
CA THR A 82 8.97 -4.35 -3.81
C THR A 82 10.00 -3.35 -3.27
N LYS A 83 9.71 -2.04 -3.29
CA LYS A 83 10.63 -1.00 -2.80
C LYS A 83 10.74 -0.98 -1.28
N ILE A 84 9.65 -1.18 -0.55
CA ILE A 84 9.66 -1.16 0.93
C ILE A 84 10.05 -2.50 1.55
N ARG A 85 9.86 -3.62 0.83
CA ARG A 85 10.10 -4.99 1.31
C ARG A 85 11.42 -5.20 2.05
N PRO A 86 12.58 -4.68 1.60
CA PRO A 86 13.85 -4.88 2.30
C PRO A 86 13.92 -4.25 3.70
N PHE A 87 12.99 -3.36 4.03
CA PHE A 87 12.96 -2.57 5.25
C PHE A 87 11.81 -2.95 6.19
N LEU A 88 11.00 -3.95 5.81
CA LEU A 88 9.88 -4.44 6.63
C LEU A 88 10.39 -5.33 7.75
N THR A 89 9.73 -5.26 8.89
CA THR A 89 10.04 -6.05 10.08
C THR A 89 8.98 -7.13 10.32
N PHE A 90 7.74 -6.75 10.65
CA PHE A 90 6.69 -7.70 11.05
C PHE A 90 5.66 -7.97 9.95
N ARG A 91 5.57 -7.14 8.90
CA ARG A 91 4.67 -7.36 7.75
C ARG A 91 5.35 -8.05 6.57
N LEU A 92 6.61 -8.46 6.70
CA LEU A 92 7.38 -9.07 5.61
C LEU A 92 6.69 -10.33 5.04
N MET A 93 6.11 -11.18 5.89
CA MET A 93 5.37 -12.38 5.45
C MET A 93 4.08 -12.03 4.69
N GLU A 94 3.32 -11.04 5.16
CA GLU A 94 2.11 -10.54 4.49
C GLU A 94 2.46 -10.04 3.08
N VAL A 95 3.54 -9.26 2.96
CA VAL A 95 4.01 -8.71 1.68
C VAL A 95 4.56 -9.78 0.76
N ASN A 96 5.36 -10.74 1.26
CA ASN A 96 5.86 -11.86 0.47
C ASN A 96 4.69 -12.68 -0.10
N SER A 97 3.67 -12.95 0.71
CA SER A 97 2.47 -13.67 0.27
C SER A 97 1.74 -12.88 -0.84
N TYR A 98 1.63 -11.56 -0.72
CA TYR A 98 1.03 -10.74 -1.78
C TYR A 98 1.82 -10.82 -3.10
N LEU A 99 3.15 -10.67 -3.02
CA LEU A 99 4.04 -10.59 -4.18
C LEU A 99 4.20 -11.94 -4.90
N PHE A 100 4.35 -13.03 -4.15
CA PHE A 100 4.76 -14.32 -4.70
C PHE A 100 3.62 -15.35 -4.79
N ASP A 101 2.55 -15.23 -3.99
CA ASP A 101 1.44 -16.17 -4.14
C ASP A 101 0.70 -15.89 -5.44
N ARG A 102 0.54 -16.94 -6.24
CA ARG A 102 -0.37 -16.92 -7.37
C ARG A 102 -1.78 -16.60 -6.85
N PRO A 103 -2.54 -15.72 -7.51
CA PRO A 103 -3.91 -15.46 -7.12
C PRO A 103 -4.67 -16.79 -7.09
N LYS A 104 -5.18 -17.18 -5.91
CA LYS A 104 -6.05 -18.36 -5.79
C LYS A 104 -7.22 -18.12 -6.74
N ARG A 105 -7.35 -18.97 -7.77
CA ARG A 105 -8.50 -18.94 -8.69
C ARG A 105 -9.76 -18.93 -7.82
N LYS A 106 -10.62 -17.91 -7.99
CA LYS A 106 -11.96 -17.95 -7.40
C LYS A 106 -12.67 -19.17 -7.98
N TYR A 107 -12.78 -20.24 -7.21
CA TYR A 107 -13.67 -21.34 -7.55
C TYR A 107 -15.10 -20.80 -7.48
N ASN A 108 -15.73 -20.62 -8.64
CA ASN A 108 -17.15 -20.32 -8.74
C ASN A 108 -17.93 -21.52 -8.20
N ARG A 109 -18.29 -21.49 -6.91
CA ARG A 109 -19.12 -22.52 -6.25
C ARG A 109 -20.52 -22.66 -6.87
N HIS A 110 -20.93 -21.77 -7.77
CA HIS A 110 -22.27 -21.78 -8.38
C HIS A 110 -22.39 -22.62 -9.67
N ARG A 111 -21.31 -23.27 -10.13
CA ARG A 111 -21.35 -24.05 -11.39
C ARG A 111 -21.49 -25.57 -11.19
N ILE A 112 -21.80 -26.06 -9.97
CA ILE A 112 -21.94 -27.50 -9.69
C ILE A 112 -23.41 -27.91 -9.42
N VAL A 113 -24.37 -26.97 -9.37
CA VAL A 113 -25.78 -27.30 -9.16
C VAL A 113 -26.60 -26.99 -10.42
N ARG A 114 -26.28 -27.63 -11.55
CA ARG A 114 -27.17 -27.70 -12.73
C ARG A 114 -26.67 -28.67 -13.80
N THR A 115 -26.20 -29.85 -13.43
CA THR A 115 -26.12 -30.98 -14.37
C THR A 115 -26.11 -32.30 -13.62
N MET A 116 -27.22 -32.63 -12.96
CA MET A 116 -27.65 -34.03 -12.86
C MET A 116 -29.15 -34.04 -13.14
N LEU A 117 -29.51 -35.01 -13.97
CA LEU A 117 -30.76 -35.23 -14.69
C LEU A 117 -32.00 -35.23 -13.79
#